data_AF-A0A3M3USZ4-F1
#
_entry.id   AF-A0A3M3USZ4-F1
#
_cell.length_a   1.000
_cell.length_b   1.000
_cell.length_c   1.000
_cell.angle_alpha   90.00
_cell.angle_beta   90.00
_cell.angle_gamma   90.00
#
_symmetry.space_group_name_H-M   'P 1'
#
loop_
_entity.id
_entity.type
_entity.pdbx_description
1 polymer ?
#
loop_
_entity_poly.entity_id
_entity_poly.type
_entity_poly.pdbx_seq_one_letter_code
_entity_poly.pdbx_strand_id
1 'polypeptide(L)'
;MAQLFAIVTLSCIVGNGDAHLKNFGLLYSNPTQRDARLAPAYDIVNTTAYIPEDVLALDLLGNKSLFASRQGLLDFAQICDVTRPEEVISGQLQALEQVLARSVELNERAPEVIAAVRRCAEPFMKTFG
;
A
#
# COMPACT_ATOMS: atom_id res chain seq x y z
N MET A 1 -11.40 -5.51 -9.57
CA MET A 1 -10.86 -5.23 -8.23
C MET A 1 -9.44 -4.63 -8.26
N ALA A 2 -8.98 -4.12 -9.41
CA ALA A 2 -7.63 -3.54 -9.55
C ALA A 2 -7.34 -2.35 -8.61
N GLN A 3 -8.33 -1.49 -8.34
CA GLN A 3 -8.15 -0.38 -7.40
C GLN A 3 -7.91 -0.86 -5.97
N LEU A 4 -8.62 -1.91 -5.52
CA LEU A 4 -8.42 -2.49 -4.20
C LEU A 4 -7.00 -3.05 -4.09
N PHE A 5 -6.57 -3.81 -5.09
CA PHE A 5 -5.20 -4.32 -5.19
C PHE A 5 -4.18 -3.18 -5.09
N ALA A 6 -4.35 -2.11 -5.86
CA ALA A 6 -3.43 -0.96 -5.82
C ALA A 6 -3.35 -0.30 -4.43
N ILE A 7 -4.47 -0.16 -3.72
CA ILE A 7 -4.47 0.44 -2.36
C ILE A 7 -3.75 -0.46 -1.35
N VAL A 8 -4.01 -1.76 -1.40
CA VAL A 8 -3.38 -2.74 -0.50
C VAL A 8 -1.87 -2.83 -0.77
N THR A 9 -1.47 -2.93 -2.04
CA THR A 9 -0.06 -2.93 -2.45
C THR A 9 0.65 -1.66 -2.01
N LEU A 10 0.05 -0.50 -2.23
CA LEU A 10 0.62 0.78 -1.78
C LEU A 10 0.81 0.81 -0.27
N SER A 11 -0.19 0.35 0.50
CA SER A 11 -0.13 0.27 1.96
C SER A 11 1.03 -0.62 2.42
N CYS A 12 1.29 -1.74 1.74
CA CYS A 12 2.44 -2.60 2.04
C CYS A 12 3.77 -1.90 1.73
N ILE A 13 3.89 -1.29 0.54
CA ILE A 13 5.11 -0.60 0.08
C ILE A 13 5.49 0.53 1.03
N VAL A 14 4.53 1.35 1.45
CA VAL A 14 4.79 2.53 2.30
C VAL A 14 4.80 2.21 3.79
N GLY A 15 4.57 0.96 4.20
CA GLY A 15 4.58 0.55 5.61
C GLY A 15 3.40 1.07 6.42
N ASN A 16 2.18 0.93 5.88
CA ASN A 16 0.93 1.24 6.58
C ASN A 16 0.36 -0.01 7.26
N GLY A 17 0.68 -0.20 8.54
CA GLY A 17 0.10 -1.27 9.35
C GLY A 17 -1.38 -1.05 9.73
N ASP A 18 -1.87 0.20 9.70
CA ASP A 18 -3.24 0.56 10.09
C ASP A 18 -4.29 0.40 8.97
N ALA A 19 -3.94 -0.30 7.88
CA ALA A 19 -4.85 -0.55 6.74
C ALA A 19 -5.96 -1.57 7.07
N HIS A 20 -6.79 -1.30 8.09
CA HIS A 20 -7.96 -2.10 8.47
C HIS A 20 -9.21 -1.80 7.64
N LEU A 21 -10.25 -2.63 7.79
CA LEU A 21 -11.46 -2.61 6.95
C LEU A 21 -12.16 -1.24 6.89
N LYS A 22 -12.13 -0.44 7.97
CA LYS A 22 -12.74 0.91 7.99
C LYS A 22 -12.01 1.94 7.11
N ASN A 23 -10.83 1.61 6.59
CA ASN A 23 -10.04 2.47 5.68
C ASN A 23 -10.36 2.19 4.20
N PHE A 24 -11.30 1.27 3.93
CA PHE A 24 -11.79 0.97 2.59
C PHE A 24 -13.24 1.38 2.49
N GLY A 25 -13.48 2.54 1.85
CA GLY A 25 -14.82 3.11 1.71
C GLY A 25 -15.52 2.63 0.44
N LEU A 26 -16.85 2.59 0.47
CA LEU A 26 -17.67 2.43 -0.72
C LEU A 26 -18.47 3.71 -0.97
N LEU A 27 -18.50 4.14 -2.23
CA LEU A 27 -19.35 5.22 -2.71
C LEU A 27 -20.54 4.63 -3.45
N TYR A 28 -21.68 5.26 -3.25
CA TYR A 28 -22.95 4.96 -3.93
C TYR A 28 -23.43 6.24 -4.60
N SER A 29 -24.09 6.15 -5.75
CA SER A 29 -24.62 7.38 -6.37
C SER A 29 -25.82 7.92 -5.62
N ASN A 30 -26.57 7.06 -4.90
CA ASN A 30 -27.51 7.45 -3.85
C ASN A 30 -27.77 6.25 -2.89
N PRO A 31 -28.41 6.47 -1.71
CA PRO A 31 -28.51 5.45 -0.66
C PRO A 31 -29.28 4.17 -1.00
N THR A 32 -30.08 4.16 -2.08
CA THR A 32 -30.93 3.01 -2.44
C THR A 32 -30.43 2.26 -3.66
N GLN A 33 -29.43 2.79 -4.37
CA GLN A 33 -28.85 2.13 -5.54
C GLN A 33 -27.86 1.04 -5.13
N ARG A 34 -27.77 0.00 -5.95
CA ARG A 34 -26.81 -1.11 -5.79
C ARG A 34 -25.59 -0.91 -6.70
N ASP A 35 -25.05 0.30 -6.70
CA ASP A 35 -23.96 0.73 -7.58
C ASP A 35 -22.67 1.05 -6.82
N ALA A 36 -22.39 0.24 -5.79
CA ALA A 36 -21.22 0.39 -4.94
C ALA A 36 -19.93 0.41 -5.78
N ARG A 37 -19.14 1.47 -5.62
CA ARG A 37 -17.78 1.60 -6.16
C ARG A 37 -16.81 1.90 -5.04
N LEU A 38 -15.57 1.44 -5.16
CA LEU A 38 -14.54 1.72 -4.16
C LEU A 38 -14.26 3.23 -4.12
N ALA A 39 -14.19 3.80 -2.92
CA ALA A 39 -13.76 5.18 -2.71
C ALA A 39 -12.30 5.36 -3.15
N PRO A 40 -11.86 6.58 -3.50
CA PRO A 40 -10.44 6.91 -3.63
C PRO A 40 -9.67 6.49 -2.39
N ALA A 41 -8.36 6.25 -2.52
CA ALA A 41 -7.52 5.91 -1.38
C ALA A 41 -7.51 7.03 -0.33
N TYR A 42 -7.64 6.69 0.95
CA TYR A 42 -7.53 7.62 2.08
C TYR A 42 -6.87 6.92 3.27
N ASP A 43 -6.42 7.71 4.24
CA ASP A 43 -5.83 7.22 5.49
C ASP A 43 -4.68 6.21 5.28
N ILE A 44 -3.79 6.57 4.34
CA ILE A 44 -2.52 5.87 4.10
C ILE A 44 -1.44 6.64 4.83
N VAL A 45 -0.90 6.03 5.89
CA VAL A 45 0.14 6.60 6.74
C VAL A 45 1.27 5.58 6.93
N ASN A 46 2.50 6.04 7.13
CA ASN A 46 3.58 5.15 7.53
C ASN A 46 3.53 4.98 9.06
N THR A 47 3.11 3.79 9.51
CA THR A 47 3.06 3.47 10.94
C THR A 47 4.41 2.98 11.45
N THR A 48 5.24 2.41 10.57
CA THR A 48 6.54 1.83 10.92
C THR A 48 7.60 2.84 11.35
N ALA A 49 7.39 4.14 11.11
CA ALA A 49 8.19 5.23 11.68
C ALA A 49 8.04 5.33 13.20
N TYR A 50 6.90 4.93 13.75
CA TYR A 50 6.60 5.00 15.18
C TYR A 50 6.56 3.62 15.85
N ILE A 51 6.23 2.58 15.06
CA ILE A 51 6.11 1.19 15.51
C ILE A 51 6.94 0.32 14.55
N PRO A 52 8.26 0.17 14.75
CA PRO A 52 9.15 -0.45 13.76
C PRO A 52 8.78 -1.86 13.31
N GLU A 53 8.14 -2.64 14.18
CA GLU A 53 7.71 -4.02 13.95
C GLU A 53 6.22 -4.14 13.66
N ASP A 54 5.58 -3.06 13.19
CA ASP A 54 4.16 -3.08 12.87
C ASP A 54 3.82 -4.13 11.79
N VAL A 55 2.59 -4.61 11.85
CA VAL A 55 2.07 -5.66 10.98
C VAL A 55 0.82 -5.14 10.28
N LEU A 56 0.47 -5.74 9.14
CA LEU A 56 -0.78 -5.47 8.45
C LEU A 56 -1.97 -5.77 9.37
N ALA A 57 -2.89 -4.81 9.47
CA ALA A 57 -4.14 -5.01 10.18
C ALA A 57 -5.02 -6.10 9.54
N LEU A 58 -5.02 -6.18 8.20
CA LEU A 58 -5.68 -7.24 7.44
C LEU A 58 -4.68 -8.29 7.00
N ASP A 59 -5.10 -9.54 7.13
CA ASP A 59 -4.29 -10.68 6.72
C ASP A 59 -4.29 -10.84 5.19
N LEU A 60 -3.09 -10.90 4.60
CA LEU A 60 -2.88 -11.31 3.22
C LEU A 60 -2.57 -12.80 3.17
N LEU A 61 -3.62 -13.62 3.06
CA LEU A 61 -3.55 -15.07 2.86
C LEU A 61 -2.81 -15.85 3.97
N GLY A 62 -3.03 -15.49 5.22
CA GLY A 62 -2.37 -16.07 6.40
C GLY A 62 -1.11 -15.31 6.84
N ASN A 63 -0.75 -14.22 6.17
CA ASN A 63 0.40 -13.38 6.44
C ASN A 63 0.03 -11.93 6.80
N LYS A 64 0.41 -11.52 8.01
CA LYS A 64 0.31 -10.13 8.48
C LYS A 64 1.61 -9.36 8.37
N SER A 65 2.73 -10.00 8.07
CA SER A 65 4.01 -9.30 8.00
C SER A 65 4.04 -8.38 6.77
N LEU A 66 4.27 -7.08 7.00
CA LEU A 66 4.52 -6.11 5.93
C LEU A 66 5.68 -6.56 5.03
N PHE A 67 6.73 -7.12 5.62
CA PHE A 67 7.88 -7.64 4.87
C PHE A 67 7.54 -8.90 4.09
N ALA A 68 6.84 -9.89 4.67
CA ALA A 68 6.55 -11.14 3.97
C ALA A 68 5.36 -11.05 3.00
N SER A 69 4.66 -9.91 2.96
CA SER A 69 3.49 -9.67 2.11
C SER A 69 3.76 -9.74 0.60
N ARG A 70 5.01 -9.62 0.13
CA ARG A 70 5.34 -9.62 -1.32
C ARG A 70 4.73 -10.79 -2.09
N GLN A 71 4.88 -12.01 -1.55
CA GLN A 71 4.29 -13.20 -2.17
C GLN A 71 2.76 -13.20 -2.04
N GLY A 72 2.24 -12.84 -0.86
CA GLY A 72 0.81 -12.75 -0.62
C GLY A 72 0.11 -11.71 -1.51
N LEU A 73 0.82 -10.67 -1.98
CA LEU A 73 0.28 -9.69 -2.92
C LEU A 73 0.09 -10.28 -4.32
N LEU A 74 1.00 -11.13 -4.81
CA LEU A 74 0.82 -11.78 -6.11
C LEU A 74 -0.37 -12.75 -6.09
N ASP A 75 -0.55 -13.47 -4.98
CA ASP A 75 -1.70 -14.34 -4.80
C ASP A 75 -3.00 -13.51 -4.63
N PHE A 76 -2.93 -12.39 -3.89
CA PHE A 76 -4.06 -11.45 -3.77
C PHE A 76 -4.44 -10.81 -5.12
N ALA A 77 -3.46 -10.58 -6.00
CA ALA A 77 -3.71 -10.10 -7.36
C ALA A 77 -4.55 -11.10 -8.17
N GLN A 78 -4.32 -12.41 -8.01
CA GLN A 78 -5.14 -13.45 -8.64
C GLN A 78 -6.59 -13.38 -8.15
N ILE A 79 -6.80 -13.18 -6.85
CA ILE A 79 -8.15 -12.99 -6.27
C ILE A 79 -8.82 -11.72 -6.82
N CYS A 80 -8.03 -10.67 -7.04
CA CYS A 80 -8.52 -9.40 -7.59
C CYS A 80 -8.68 -9.39 -9.12
N ASP A 81 -8.35 -10.49 -9.80
CA ASP A 81 -8.32 -10.62 -11.27
C ASP A 81 -7.46 -9.54 -11.94
N VAL A 82 -6.26 -9.30 -11.37
CA VAL A 82 -5.29 -8.34 -11.90
C VAL A 82 -4.32 -9.08 -12.82
N THR A 83 -4.39 -8.80 -14.12
CA THR A 83 -3.59 -9.51 -15.14
C THR A 83 -2.10 -9.20 -15.08
N ARG A 84 -1.72 -7.99 -14.66
CA ARG A 84 -0.33 -7.50 -14.68
C ARG A 84 0.03 -6.84 -13.34
N PRO A 85 0.07 -7.62 -12.24
CA PRO A 85 0.27 -7.07 -10.90
C PRO A 85 1.66 -6.47 -10.70
N GLU A 86 2.67 -7.04 -11.34
CA GLU A 86 4.04 -6.52 -11.30
C GLU A 86 4.14 -5.12 -11.89
N GLU A 87 3.40 -4.81 -12.96
CA GLU A 87 3.37 -3.45 -13.53
C GLU A 87 2.74 -2.43 -12.57
N VAL A 88 1.72 -2.84 -11.80
CA VAL A 88 1.10 -1.99 -10.79
C VAL A 88 2.08 -1.73 -9.64
N ILE A 89 2.75 -2.77 -9.15
CA ILE A 89 3.77 -2.66 -8.08
C ILE A 89 4.91 -1.76 -8.54
N SER A 90 5.47 -2.03 -9.72
CA SER A 90 6.59 -1.26 -10.30
C SER A 90 6.22 0.20 -10.52
N GLY A 91 5.00 0.48 -11.03
CA GLY A 91 4.51 1.84 -11.20
C GLY A 91 4.37 2.60 -9.88
N GLN A 92 3.95 1.92 -8.80
CA GLN A 92 3.89 2.51 -7.46
C GLN A 92 5.28 2.78 -6.87
N LEU A 93 6.23 1.86 -7.07
CA LEU A 93 7.62 2.04 -6.65
C LEU A 93 8.27 3.23 -7.37
N GLN A 94 8.08 3.32 -8.69
CA GLN A 94 8.57 4.46 -9.47
C GLN A 94 7.93 5.79 -9.01
N ALA A 95 6.62 5.79 -8.77
CA ALA A 95 5.93 6.97 -8.26
C ALA A 95 6.47 7.37 -6.87
N LEU A 96 6.73 6.40 -5.99
CA LEU A 96 7.34 6.64 -4.69
C LEU A 96 8.70 7.30 -4.83
N GLU A 97 9.60 6.74 -5.65
CA GLU A 97 10.93 7.31 -5.87
C GLU A 97 10.86 8.74 -6.42
N GLN A 98 9.98 9.01 -7.38
CA GLN A 98 9.78 10.34 -7.93
C GLN A 98 9.28 11.33 -6.89
N VAL A 99 8.32 10.93 -6.05
CA VAL A 99 7.80 11.77 -4.97
C VAL A 99 8.88 12.06 -3.93
N LEU A 100 9.64 11.05 -3.51
CA LEU A 100 10.73 11.22 -2.55
C LEU A 100 11.86 12.11 -3.11
N ALA A 101 12.19 11.98 -4.39
CA ALA A 101 13.21 12.82 -5.03
C ALA A 101 12.78 14.29 -5.17
N ARG A 102 11.48 14.55 -5.38
CA ARG A 102 10.93 15.91 -5.49
C ARG A 102 10.68 16.56 -4.13
N SER A 103 10.50 15.78 -3.08
CA SER A 103 10.07 16.26 -1.76
C SER A 103 11.24 16.43 -0.78
N VAL A 104 12.28 17.17 -1.19
CA VAL A 104 13.49 17.38 -0.38
C VAL A 104 13.17 18.00 0.99
N GLU A 105 12.24 18.97 1.02
CA GLU A 105 11.79 19.61 2.27
C GLU A 105 11.19 18.61 3.27
N LEU A 106 10.47 17.58 2.80
CA LEU A 106 9.90 16.55 3.68
C LEU A 106 11.01 15.71 4.33
N ASN A 107 12.10 15.46 3.60
CA ASN A 107 13.25 14.74 4.14
C ASN A 107 13.95 15.52 5.25
N GLU A 108 13.98 16.85 5.17
CA GLU A 108 14.53 17.70 6.23
C GLU A 108 13.60 17.76 7.46
N ARG A 109 12.29 17.81 7.22
CA ARG A 109 11.28 17.97 8.28
C ARG A 109 10.97 16.67 9.04
N ALA A 110 11.05 15.51 8.36
CA ALA A 110 10.71 14.22 8.93
C ALA A 110 11.62 13.10 8.39
N PRO A 111 12.95 13.16 8.65
CA PRO A 111 13.92 12.20 8.11
C PRO A 111 13.60 10.76 8.53
N GLU A 112 13.13 10.56 9.76
CA GLU A 112 12.77 9.24 10.28
C GLU A 112 11.61 8.60 9.51
N VAL A 113 10.61 9.39 9.11
CA VAL A 113 9.47 8.90 8.31
C VAL A 113 9.93 8.51 6.92
N ILE A 114 10.77 9.33 6.29
CA ILE A 114 11.33 9.02 4.97
C ILE A 114 12.21 7.77 5.03
N ALA A 115 13.03 7.62 6.07
CA ALA A 115 13.85 6.44 6.30
C ALA A 115 12.99 5.18 6.48
N ALA A 116 11.88 5.27 7.25
CA ALA A 116 10.95 4.17 7.44
C ALA A 116 10.26 3.75 6.13
N VAL A 117 9.78 4.72 5.34
CA VAL A 117 9.17 4.45 4.02
C VAL A 117 10.19 3.76 3.10
N ARG A 118 11.44 4.26 3.03
CA ARG A 118 12.50 3.63 2.23
C ARG A 118 12.79 2.19 2.67
N ARG A 119 12.88 1.96 3.98
CA ARG A 119 13.09 0.63 4.57
C ARG A 119 11.94 -0.33 4.22
N CYS A 120 10.70 0.15 4.23
CA CYS A 120 9.53 -0.66 3.85
C CYS A 120 9.50 -0.96 2.34
N ALA A 121 9.91 -0.01 1.49
CA ALA A 121 9.91 -0.17 0.04
C ALA A 121 11.09 -1.00 -0.48
N GLU A 122 12.24 -0.99 0.18
CA GLU A 122 13.47 -1.67 -0.28
C GLU A 122 13.28 -3.15 -0.68
N PRO A 123 12.56 -3.99 0.08
CA PRO A 123 12.36 -5.38 -0.30
C PRO A 123 11.51 -5.54 -1.57
N PHE A 124 10.58 -4.60 -1.80
CA PHE A 124 9.78 -4.56 -3.03
C PHE A 124 10.64 -4.12 -4.22
N MET A 125 11.49 -3.10 -4.04
CA MET A 125 12.47 -2.69 -5.05
C MET A 125 13.39 -3.84 -5.45
N LYS A 126 13.85 -4.66 -4.50
CA LYS A 126 14.69 -5.83 -4.78
C LYS A 126 13.98 -6.95 -5.54
N THR A 127 12.65 -7.00 -5.46
CA THR A 127 11.84 -8.08 -6.05
C THR A 127 11.20 -7.67 -7.38
N PHE A 128 10.79 -6.41 -7.50
CA PHE A 128 9.97 -5.89 -8.59
C PHE A 128 10.55 -4.62 -9.26
N GLY A 129 11.67 -4.08 -8.76
CA GLY A 129 12.34 -2.91 -9.32
C GLY A 129 13.36 -3.23 -10.40
#